data_AF-A0A9E4ZDR0-F1
#
_entry.id   AF-A0A9E4ZDR0-F1
#
_cell.length_a   1.000
_cell.length_b   1.000
_cell.length_c   1.000
_cell.angle_alpha   90.00
_cell.angle_beta   90.00
_cell.angle_gamma   90.00
#
_symmetry.space_group_name_H-M   'P 1'
#
loop_
_entity.id
_entity.type
_entity.pdbx_description
1 polymer ?
#
loop_
_entity_poly.entity_id
_entity_poly.type
_entity_poly.pdbx_seq_one_letter_code
_entity_poly.pdbx_strand_id
1 'polypeptide(L)'
;MAKTTTSGGLPSIDPSRRNRILQDVLKGVSRSFYLTLRVLPKGLREPIGLAYLLARAADTISDRRRAGFSGARLEDLLTFRAQVAGPADFDVLQGLVSRSLEGMSSPQEQALFASLADAFALLESLEEADREQVRWVVGTLTQGMEMDLNTFPAEDSGGLAALSTGADLDRYTYLVAGCVGEFWTNVTAAHEPSLKKWDVAKMSELGVRFGKALQLTNVLRDIPRDLRGGRCYLPADELAAAGLAAEDLLDPANEGRARQVLIPWMRTALGHFEAAEE
;
A
#
# COMPACT_ATOMS: atom_id res chain seq x y z
N MET A 1 -21.68 -29.69 -12.65
CA MET A 1 -20.67 -28.92 -13.41
C MET A 1 -19.37 -28.94 -12.63
N ALA A 2 -18.35 -29.63 -13.14
CA ALA A 2 -17.07 -29.79 -12.45
C ALA A 2 -16.37 -28.43 -12.37
N LYS A 3 -16.07 -27.96 -11.15
CA LYS A 3 -15.19 -26.80 -10.94
C LYS A 3 -13.77 -27.26 -11.30
N THR A 4 -13.25 -26.75 -12.41
CA THR A 4 -11.87 -26.98 -12.84
C THR A 4 -10.97 -26.14 -11.94
N THR A 5 -10.22 -26.78 -11.05
CA THR A 5 -9.23 -26.14 -10.17
C THR A 5 -7.86 -26.13 -10.84
N THR A 6 -7.09 -25.05 -10.64
CA THR A 6 -5.68 -24.93 -11.08
C THR A 6 -4.72 -25.47 -10.01
N SER A 7 -3.40 -25.47 -10.27
CA SER A 7 -2.40 -25.84 -9.25
C SER A 7 -2.54 -24.96 -8.01
N GLY A 8 -2.70 -25.56 -6.82
CA GLY A 8 -3.00 -24.83 -5.57
C GLY A 8 -4.49 -24.76 -5.21
N GLY A 9 -5.37 -25.35 -6.03
CA GLY A 9 -6.81 -25.45 -5.71
C GLY A 9 -7.62 -24.18 -5.95
N LEU A 10 -7.01 -23.14 -6.54
CA LEU A 10 -7.68 -21.88 -6.88
C LEU A 10 -8.83 -22.09 -7.89
N PRO A 11 -9.86 -21.23 -7.85
CA PRO A 11 -10.94 -21.27 -8.83
C PRO A 11 -10.42 -20.92 -10.23
N SER A 12 -11.08 -21.43 -11.27
CA SER A 12 -10.84 -20.94 -12.64
C SER A 12 -11.34 -19.51 -12.80
N ILE A 13 -10.58 -18.68 -13.51
CA ILE A 13 -10.93 -17.28 -13.76
C ILE A 13 -11.55 -17.12 -15.15
N ASP A 14 -12.88 -16.98 -15.19
CA ASP A 14 -13.63 -16.71 -16.41
C ASP A 14 -13.81 -15.19 -16.65
N PRO A 15 -14.24 -14.76 -17.86
CA PRO A 15 -14.43 -13.34 -18.17
C PRO A 15 -15.42 -12.61 -17.24
N SER A 16 -16.43 -13.32 -16.70
CA SER A 16 -17.42 -12.72 -15.80
C SER A 16 -16.82 -12.43 -14.42
N ARG A 17 -16.02 -13.38 -13.88
CA ARG A 17 -15.28 -13.21 -12.63
C ARG A 17 -14.23 -12.12 -12.75
N ARG A 18 -13.46 -12.11 -13.85
CA ARG A 18 -12.47 -11.06 -14.14
C ARG A 18 -13.13 -9.68 -14.16
N ASN A 19 -14.26 -9.53 -14.84
CA ASN A 19 -15.00 -8.26 -14.89
C ASN A 19 -15.54 -7.84 -13.52
N ARG A 20 -16.08 -8.78 -12.73
CA ARG A 20 -16.57 -8.48 -11.38
C ARG A 20 -15.46 -7.90 -10.50
N ILE A 21 -14.25 -8.47 -10.54
CA ILE A 21 -13.11 -8.01 -9.74
C ILE A 21 -12.66 -6.61 -10.20
N LEU A 22 -12.34 -6.47 -11.49
CA LEU A 22 -11.72 -5.25 -12.04
C LEU A 22 -12.71 -4.11 -12.25
N GLN A 23 -14.02 -4.35 -12.15
CA GLN A 23 -15.04 -3.32 -12.25
C GLN A 23 -15.81 -3.14 -10.95
N ASP A 24 -16.58 -4.14 -10.52
CA ASP A 24 -17.52 -3.97 -9.42
C ASP A 24 -16.80 -3.83 -8.07
N VAL A 25 -15.90 -4.77 -7.77
CA VAL A 25 -15.14 -4.77 -6.50
C VAL A 25 -14.20 -3.57 -6.46
N LEU A 26 -13.41 -3.35 -7.52
CA LEU A 26 -12.47 -2.23 -7.61
C LEU A 26 -13.16 -0.86 -7.47
N LYS A 27 -14.27 -0.64 -8.19
CA LYS A 27 -15.06 0.58 -8.05
C LYS A 27 -15.66 0.72 -6.66
N GLY A 28 -16.05 -0.39 -6.03
CA GLY A 28 -16.59 -0.43 -4.68
C GLY A 28 -15.60 0.05 -3.63
N VAL A 29 -14.35 -0.42 -3.68
CA VAL A 29 -13.32 -0.04 -2.69
C VAL A 29 -12.61 1.26 -3.03
N SER A 30 -12.63 1.71 -4.29
CA SER A 30 -12.04 2.99 -4.69
C SER A 30 -12.63 3.57 -5.97
N ARG A 31 -13.60 4.49 -5.82
CA ARG A 31 -14.24 5.15 -6.96
C ARG A 31 -13.27 6.03 -7.75
N SER A 32 -12.43 6.82 -7.06
CA SER A 32 -11.53 7.76 -7.72
C SER A 32 -10.46 7.03 -8.55
N PHE A 33 -9.84 6.01 -7.97
CA PHE A 33 -8.85 5.19 -8.68
C PHE A 33 -9.47 4.40 -9.84
N TYR A 34 -10.67 3.86 -9.64
CA TYR A 34 -11.39 3.19 -10.73
C TYR A 34 -11.63 4.13 -11.93
N LEU A 35 -11.98 5.40 -11.68
CA LEU A 35 -12.18 6.36 -12.76
C LEU A 35 -10.89 6.68 -13.50
N THR A 36 -9.75 6.79 -12.82
CA THR A 36 -8.46 7.07 -13.48
C THR A 36 -7.98 5.86 -14.30
N LEU A 37 -8.18 4.64 -13.81
CA LEU A 37 -7.89 3.41 -14.56
C LEU A 37 -8.61 3.33 -15.91
N ARG A 38 -9.84 3.86 -16.00
CA ARG A 38 -10.60 3.85 -17.26
C ARG A 38 -9.97 4.71 -18.36
N VAL A 39 -9.12 5.66 -18.00
CA VAL A 39 -8.38 6.51 -18.94
C VAL A 39 -7.17 5.77 -19.52
N LEU A 40 -6.64 4.77 -18.79
CA LEU A 40 -5.45 4.05 -19.23
C LEU A 40 -5.71 3.21 -20.48
N PRO A 41 -4.67 2.99 -21.31
CA PRO A 41 -4.59 1.92 -22.29
C PRO A 41 -5.04 0.55 -21.75
N LYS A 42 -5.64 -0.27 -22.60
CA LYS A 42 -6.31 -1.51 -22.18
C LYS A 42 -5.35 -2.51 -21.49
N GLY A 43 -4.12 -2.63 -21.99
CA GLY A 43 -3.11 -3.57 -21.44
C GLY A 43 -2.72 -3.26 -20.00
N LEU A 44 -2.73 -1.99 -19.61
CA LEU A 44 -2.32 -1.54 -18.28
C LEU A 44 -3.38 -1.78 -17.20
N ARG A 45 -4.66 -1.83 -17.58
CA ARG A 45 -5.78 -1.79 -16.60
C ARG A 45 -5.80 -3.02 -15.70
N GLU A 46 -5.47 -4.18 -16.26
CA GLU A 46 -5.55 -5.46 -15.55
C GLU A 46 -4.45 -5.63 -14.51
N PRO A 47 -3.13 -5.52 -14.83
CA PRO A 47 -2.08 -5.63 -13.83
C PRO A 47 -2.16 -4.52 -12.78
N ILE A 48 -2.43 -3.28 -13.17
CA ILE A 48 -2.52 -2.15 -12.23
C ILE A 48 -3.76 -2.26 -11.34
N GLY A 49 -4.92 -2.62 -11.92
CA GLY A 49 -6.15 -2.81 -11.18
C GLY A 49 -6.04 -3.95 -10.16
N LEU A 50 -5.37 -5.05 -10.53
CA LEU A 50 -5.14 -6.17 -9.63
C LEU A 50 -4.15 -5.81 -8.51
N ALA A 51 -3.01 -5.17 -8.83
CA ALA A 51 -2.04 -4.72 -7.84
C ALA A 51 -2.71 -3.81 -6.80
N TYR A 52 -3.55 -2.87 -7.25
CA TYR A 52 -4.31 -2.00 -6.36
C TYR A 52 -5.26 -2.77 -5.44
N LEU A 53 -6.01 -3.75 -5.97
CA LEU A 53 -6.92 -4.56 -5.16
C LEU A 53 -6.20 -5.37 -4.09
N LEU A 54 -5.08 -6.00 -4.45
CA LEU A 54 -4.27 -6.78 -3.51
C LEU A 54 -3.62 -5.87 -2.47
N ALA A 55 -3.09 -4.72 -2.86
CA ALA A 55 -2.59 -3.70 -1.94
C ALA A 55 -3.69 -3.20 -0.99
N ARG A 56 -4.90 -2.95 -1.49
CA ARG A 56 -6.05 -2.53 -0.67
C ARG A 56 -6.49 -3.63 0.30
N ALA A 57 -6.41 -4.91 -0.10
CA ALA A 57 -6.68 -6.03 0.80
C ALA A 57 -5.64 -6.10 1.93
N ALA A 58 -4.35 -5.96 1.61
CA ALA A 58 -3.28 -5.89 2.60
C ALA A 58 -3.46 -4.71 3.57
N ASP A 59 -3.76 -3.53 3.05
CA ASP A 59 -4.06 -2.31 3.82
C ASP A 59 -5.25 -2.53 4.77
N THR A 60 -6.30 -3.19 4.29
CA THR A 60 -7.45 -3.55 5.15
C THR A 60 -7.05 -4.55 6.25
N ILE A 61 -6.10 -5.46 6.01
CA ILE A 61 -5.56 -6.37 7.04
C ILE A 61 -4.79 -5.58 8.11
N SER A 62 -3.93 -4.63 7.73
CA SER A 62 -3.13 -3.84 8.66
C SER A 62 -3.96 -2.84 9.47
N ASP A 63 -4.93 -2.18 8.85
CA ASP A 63 -5.71 -1.10 9.47
C ASP A 63 -6.85 -1.58 10.37
N ARG A 64 -7.21 -2.85 10.31
CA ARG A 64 -8.35 -3.37 11.06
C ARG A 64 -8.18 -3.21 12.56
N ARG A 65 -9.20 -2.65 13.21
CA ARG A 65 -9.30 -2.59 14.66
C ARG A 65 -9.72 -3.96 15.20
N ARG A 66 -8.76 -4.75 15.65
CA ARG A 66 -9.01 -5.89 16.54
C ARG A 66 -8.62 -5.47 17.95
N ALA A 67 -9.60 -5.41 18.85
CA ALA A 67 -9.34 -5.19 20.26
C ALA A 67 -8.35 -6.25 20.78
N GLY A 68 -7.22 -5.80 21.34
CA GLY A 68 -6.33 -6.62 22.15
C GLY A 68 -5.15 -7.32 21.48
N PHE A 69 -4.96 -7.31 20.14
CA PHE A 69 -3.82 -8.04 19.54
C PHE A 69 -3.25 -7.42 18.26
N SER A 70 -2.12 -6.71 18.36
CA SER A 70 -1.28 -6.34 17.20
C SER A 70 -0.69 -7.56 16.48
N GLY A 71 -0.35 -8.62 17.23
CA GLY A 71 0.27 -9.85 16.69
C GLY A 71 -0.57 -10.57 15.63
N ALA A 72 -1.90 -10.62 15.80
CA ALA A 72 -2.78 -11.28 14.84
C ALA A 72 -2.81 -10.57 13.46
N ARG A 73 -2.68 -9.23 13.44
CA ARG A 73 -2.66 -8.46 12.18
C ARG A 73 -1.37 -8.67 11.41
N LEU A 74 -0.25 -8.67 12.14
CA LEU A 74 1.05 -8.96 11.55
C LEU A 74 1.09 -10.37 10.98
N GLU A 75 0.60 -11.37 11.70
CA GLU A 75 0.52 -12.75 11.22
C GLU A 75 -0.35 -12.88 9.96
N ASP A 76 -1.54 -12.26 9.94
CA ASP A 76 -2.43 -12.25 8.77
C ASP A 76 -1.77 -11.55 7.57
N LEU A 77 -1.06 -10.44 7.80
CA LEU A 77 -0.33 -9.70 6.76
C LEU A 77 0.84 -10.52 6.19
N LEU A 78 1.63 -11.16 7.05
CA LEU A 78 2.74 -12.03 6.65
C LEU A 78 2.24 -13.26 5.87
N THR A 79 1.11 -13.83 6.31
CA THR A 79 0.43 -14.92 5.60
C THR A 79 -0.02 -14.45 4.21
N PHE A 80 -0.68 -13.30 4.11
CA PHE A 80 -1.08 -12.71 2.84
C PHE A 80 0.11 -12.47 1.91
N ARG A 81 1.19 -11.88 2.43
CA ARG A 81 2.43 -11.64 1.67
C ARG A 81 3.04 -12.93 1.13
N ALA A 82 3.03 -14.00 1.92
CA ALA A 82 3.50 -15.31 1.47
C ALA A 82 2.65 -15.86 0.31
N GLN A 83 1.32 -15.69 0.35
CA GLN A 83 0.44 -16.07 -0.76
C GLN A 83 0.71 -15.23 -2.02
N VAL A 84 1.05 -13.94 -1.86
CA VAL A 84 1.46 -13.08 -2.98
C VAL A 84 2.80 -13.49 -3.56
N ALA A 85 3.71 -14.09 -2.80
CA ALA A 85 5.05 -14.45 -3.27
C ALA A 85 5.11 -15.79 -4.04
N GLY A 86 4.30 -16.78 -3.66
CA GLY A 86 4.30 -18.12 -4.25
C GLY A 86 2.96 -18.51 -4.89
N PRO A 87 2.82 -19.73 -5.44
CA PRO A 87 1.51 -20.20 -5.87
C PRO A 87 0.58 -20.19 -4.66
N ALA A 88 -0.51 -19.43 -4.75
CA ALA A 88 -1.39 -19.27 -3.60
C ALA A 88 -2.15 -20.57 -3.29
N ASP A 89 -2.26 -20.85 -2.00
CA ASP A 89 -3.00 -21.99 -1.46
C ASP A 89 -4.43 -21.56 -1.14
N PHE A 90 -5.40 -22.26 -1.75
CA PHE A 90 -6.81 -21.92 -1.59
C PHE A 90 -7.30 -22.02 -0.13
N ASP A 91 -6.85 -23.02 0.62
CA ASP A 91 -7.29 -23.23 2.01
C ASP A 91 -6.72 -22.15 2.94
N VAL A 92 -5.47 -21.73 2.71
CA VAL A 92 -4.87 -20.60 3.43
C VAL A 92 -5.63 -19.30 3.15
N LEU A 93 -5.98 -19.04 1.89
CA LEU A 93 -6.79 -17.87 1.52
C LEU A 93 -8.19 -17.91 2.16
N GLN A 94 -8.85 -19.07 2.19
CA GLN A 94 -10.14 -19.22 2.87
C GLN A 94 -10.01 -18.92 4.36
N GLY A 95 -8.98 -19.45 5.03
CA GLY A 95 -8.70 -19.15 6.43
C GLY A 95 -8.51 -17.65 6.68
N LEU A 96 -7.73 -16.97 5.83
CA LEU A 96 -7.54 -15.52 5.90
C LEU A 96 -8.85 -14.75 5.70
N VAL A 97 -9.68 -15.16 4.74
CA VAL A 97 -11.01 -14.56 4.47
C VAL A 97 -11.94 -14.75 5.66
N SER A 98 -12.04 -15.95 6.23
CA SER A 98 -12.89 -16.23 7.39
C SER A 98 -12.51 -15.36 8.58
N ARG A 99 -11.22 -15.33 8.95
CA ARG A 99 -10.72 -14.45 10.02
C ARG A 99 -10.93 -12.97 9.69
N SER A 100 -10.92 -12.62 8.42
CA SER A 100 -11.06 -11.25 7.96
C SER A 100 -12.50 -10.72 8.04
N LEU A 101 -13.48 -11.55 7.66
CA LEU A 101 -14.88 -11.12 7.63
C LEU A 101 -15.47 -10.91 9.04
N GLU A 102 -14.88 -11.53 10.06
CA GLU A 102 -15.22 -11.29 11.46
C GLU A 102 -14.97 -9.82 11.86
N GLY A 103 -16.05 -9.08 12.12
CA GLY A 103 -15.99 -7.68 12.55
C GLY A 103 -15.92 -6.65 11.42
N MET A 104 -15.94 -7.08 10.15
CA MET A 104 -15.96 -6.17 9.00
C MET A 104 -17.38 -5.65 8.74
N SER A 105 -17.57 -4.33 8.83
CA SER A 105 -18.88 -3.69 8.65
C SER A 105 -19.14 -3.17 7.23
N SER A 106 -18.08 -2.93 6.44
CA SER A 106 -18.16 -2.37 5.10
C SER A 106 -18.56 -3.43 4.06
N PRO A 107 -19.71 -3.29 3.37
CA PRO A 107 -20.10 -4.23 2.30
C PRO A 107 -19.07 -4.29 1.17
N GLN A 108 -18.38 -3.18 0.90
CA GLN A 108 -17.36 -3.09 -0.14
C GLN A 108 -16.10 -3.87 0.24
N GLU A 109 -15.68 -3.81 1.50
CA GLU A 109 -14.56 -4.61 1.99
C GLU A 109 -14.94 -6.09 2.07
N GLN A 110 -16.17 -6.41 2.48
CA GLN A 110 -16.65 -7.81 2.48
C GLN A 110 -16.60 -8.39 1.06
N ALA A 111 -17.00 -7.61 0.06
CA ALA A 111 -16.90 -8.01 -1.34
C ALA A 111 -15.44 -8.19 -1.80
N LEU A 112 -14.52 -7.34 -1.36
CA LEU A 112 -13.09 -7.48 -1.63
C LEU A 112 -12.55 -8.81 -1.08
N PHE A 113 -12.81 -9.11 0.18
CA PHE A 113 -12.33 -10.35 0.81
C PHE A 113 -12.98 -11.60 0.21
N ALA A 114 -14.29 -11.55 -0.07
CA ALA A 114 -14.99 -12.64 -0.75
C ALA A 114 -14.44 -12.92 -2.17
N SER A 115 -13.78 -11.94 -2.79
CA SER A 115 -13.16 -12.06 -4.12
C SER A 115 -11.66 -12.35 -4.08
N LEU A 116 -11.03 -12.57 -2.91
CA LEU A 116 -9.59 -12.81 -2.83
C LEU A 116 -9.14 -14.04 -3.64
N ALA A 117 -9.80 -15.18 -3.49
CA ALA A 117 -9.45 -16.39 -4.25
C ALA A 117 -9.51 -16.15 -5.77
N ASP A 118 -10.49 -15.37 -6.24
CA ASP A 118 -10.58 -15.01 -7.66
C ASP A 118 -9.47 -14.01 -8.05
N ALA A 119 -9.07 -13.08 -7.16
CA ALA A 119 -7.98 -12.13 -7.41
C ALA A 119 -6.62 -12.85 -7.52
N PHE A 120 -6.36 -13.86 -6.69
CA PHE A 120 -5.18 -14.71 -6.80
C PHE A 120 -5.23 -15.59 -8.04
N ALA A 121 -6.39 -16.15 -8.40
CA ALA A 121 -6.54 -16.86 -9.67
C ALA A 121 -6.26 -15.95 -10.89
N LEU A 122 -6.69 -14.67 -10.82
CA LEU A 122 -6.38 -13.67 -11.82
C LEU A 122 -4.87 -13.38 -11.88
N LEU A 123 -4.20 -13.24 -10.73
CA LEU A 123 -2.74 -13.06 -10.64
C LEU A 123 -1.99 -14.19 -11.35
N GLU A 124 -2.38 -15.44 -11.12
CA GLU A 124 -1.74 -16.60 -11.76
C GLU A 124 -2.04 -16.68 -13.27
N SER A 125 -3.09 -16.03 -13.74
CA SER A 125 -3.46 -15.99 -15.17
C SER A 125 -2.78 -14.87 -15.97
N LEU A 126 -2.10 -13.94 -15.31
CA LEU A 126 -1.35 -12.87 -15.97
C LEU A 126 -0.15 -13.41 -16.74
N GLU A 127 0.34 -12.63 -17.71
CA GLU A 127 1.64 -12.87 -18.31
C GLU A 127 2.74 -12.81 -17.23
N GLU A 128 3.80 -13.59 -17.41
CA GLU A 128 4.83 -13.79 -16.38
C GLU A 128 5.45 -12.47 -15.90
N ALA A 129 5.79 -11.58 -16.83
CA ALA A 129 6.35 -10.26 -16.51
C ALA A 129 5.39 -9.38 -15.67
N ASP A 130 4.11 -9.33 -16.03
CA ASP A 130 3.10 -8.57 -15.28
C ASP A 130 2.86 -9.20 -13.90
N ARG A 131 2.80 -10.53 -13.84
CA ARG A 131 2.65 -11.26 -12.58
C ARG A 131 3.80 -10.93 -11.63
N GLU A 132 5.04 -10.95 -12.11
CA GLU A 132 6.22 -10.61 -11.30
C GLU A 132 6.18 -9.15 -10.80
N GLN A 133 5.77 -8.21 -11.66
CA GLN A 133 5.62 -6.80 -11.25
C GLN A 133 4.55 -6.63 -10.16
N VAL A 134 3.40 -7.30 -10.29
CA VAL A 134 2.33 -7.26 -9.28
C VAL A 134 2.79 -7.89 -7.97
N ARG A 135 3.46 -9.05 -8.02
CA ARG A 135 4.02 -9.70 -6.82
C ARG A 135 5.04 -8.81 -6.12
N TRP A 136 5.94 -8.19 -6.89
CA TRP A 136 6.98 -7.31 -6.37
C TRP A 136 6.40 -6.08 -5.67
N VAL A 137 5.48 -5.36 -6.31
CA VAL A 137 4.94 -4.12 -5.73
C VAL A 137 4.10 -4.40 -4.49
N VAL A 138 3.25 -5.43 -4.51
CA VAL A 138 2.42 -5.81 -3.36
C VAL A 138 3.31 -6.35 -2.23
N GLY A 139 4.34 -7.14 -2.55
CA GLY A 139 5.35 -7.59 -1.60
C GLY A 139 6.13 -6.45 -0.95
N THR A 140 6.41 -5.38 -1.70
CA THR A 140 7.11 -4.19 -1.18
C THR A 140 6.20 -3.33 -0.30
N LEU A 141 4.96 -3.09 -0.74
CA LEU A 141 3.95 -2.37 0.05
C LEU A 141 3.68 -3.05 1.40
N THR A 142 3.58 -4.38 1.41
CA THR A 142 3.38 -5.16 2.64
C THR A 142 4.58 -5.11 3.59
N GLN A 143 5.81 -4.85 3.13
CA GLN A 143 6.94 -4.55 4.01
C GLN A 143 6.79 -3.20 4.71
N GLY A 144 6.23 -2.20 4.04
CA GLY A 144 5.90 -0.91 4.66
C GLY A 144 4.82 -1.04 5.74
N MET A 145 3.79 -1.85 5.48
CA MET A 145 2.75 -2.18 6.47
C MET A 145 3.32 -2.97 7.66
N GLU A 146 4.25 -3.89 7.43
CA GLU A 146 4.97 -4.59 8.50
C GLU A 146 5.82 -3.63 9.34
N MET A 147 6.53 -2.70 8.70
CA MET A 147 7.30 -1.67 9.39
C MET A 147 6.39 -0.82 10.29
N ASP A 148 5.22 -0.40 9.79
CA ASP A 148 4.21 0.34 10.56
C ASP A 148 3.76 -0.42 11.81
N LEU A 149 3.33 -1.68 11.63
CA LEU A 149 2.82 -2.54 12.71
C LEU A 149 3.87 -2.87 13.78
N ASN A 150 5.14 -2.90 13.42
CA ASN A 150 6.25 -3.15 14.35
C ASN A 150 6.74 -1.88 15.06
N THR A 151 6.54 -0.71 14.45
CA THR A 151 7.01 0.58 15.00
C THR A 151 5.98 1.16 15.95
N PHE A 152 4.72 1.21 15.52
CA PHE A 152 3.70 1.96 16.23
C PHE A 152 2.85 1.07 17.14
N PRO A 153 2.45 1.59 18.31
CA PRO A 153 1.59 0.85 19.21
C PRO A 153 0.17 0.74 18.63
N ALA A 154 -0.66 -0.11 19.23
CA ALA A 154 -2.08 -0.17 18.88
C ALA A 154 -2.77 1.17 19.22
N GLU A 155 -3.71 1.60 18.38
CA GLU A 155 -4.40 2.89 18.49
C GLU A 155 -5.11 3.08 19.85
N ASP A 156 -5.54 1.99 20.47
CA ASP A 156 -6.23 1.95 21.77
C ASP A 156 -5.30 1.77 22.98
N SER A 157 -4.00 1.63 22.77
CA SER A 157 -3.02 1.44 23.85
C SER A 157 -2.75 2.69 24.67
N GLY A 158 -3.08 3.88 24.13
CA GLY A 158 -2.68 5.16 24.70
C GLY A 158 -1.19 5.49 24.56
N GLY A 159 -0.41 4.63 23.89
CA GLY A 159 1.00 4.90 23.58
C GLY A 159 1.17 5.75 22.32
N LEU A 160 2.29 6.47 22.25
CA LEU A 160 2.75 7.19 21.08
C LEU A 160 4.19 6.76 20.78
N ALA A 161 4.47 6.45 19.52
CA ALA A 161 5.83 6.14 19.06
C ALA A 161 6.18 6.96 17.83
N ALA A 162 7.48 7.26 17.69
CA ALA A 162 8.04 7.96 16.55
C ALA A 162 8.98 7.07 15.73
N LEU A 163 9.15 7.38 14.44
CA LEU A 163 10.27 6.82 13.67
C LEU A 163 11.60 7.29 14.29
N SER A 164 12.64 6.47 14.22
CA SER A 164 13.90 6.80 14.92
C SER A 164 14.68 7.89 14.20
N THR A 165 14.75 7.82 12.86
CA THR A 165 15.60 8.69 12.03
C THR A 165 14.93 9.15 10.74
N GLY A 166 15.46 10.19 10.12
CA GLY A 166 15.03 10.61 8.78
C GLY A 166 15.18 9.53 7.70
N ALA A 167 16.15 8.62 7.86
CA ALA A 167 16.31 7.47 6.97
C ALA A 167 15.15 6.47 7.10
N ASP A 168 14.57 6.32 8.30
CA ASP A 168 13.39 5.48 8.50
C ASP A 168 12.16 6.08 7.81
N LEU A 169 12.00 7.40 7.86
CA LEU A 169 10.91 8.09 7.15
C LEU A 169 11.08 7.99 5.62
N ASP A 170 12.30 8.15 5.11
CA ASP A 170 12.59 7.95 3.68
C ASP A 170 12.33 6.50 3.24
N ARG A 171 12.75 5.53 4.05
CA ARG A 171 12.48 4.11 3.81
C ARG A 171 10.97 3.83 3.83
N TYR A 172 10.26 4.34 4.84
CA TYR A 172 8.82 4.15 4.96
C TYR A 172 8.09 4.71 3.73
N THR A 173 8.38 5.96 3.34
CA THR A 173 7.76 6.61 2.17
C THR A 173 8.08 5.89 0.86
N TYR A 174 9.28 5.29 0.72
CA TYR A 174 9.57 4.39 -0.38
C TYR A 174 8.66 3.15 -0.37
N LEU A 175 8.61 2.44 0.76
CA LEU A 175 7.90 1.16 0.86
C LEU A 175 6.41 1.31 0.59
N VAL A 176 5.77 2.39 1.09
CA VAL A 176 4.31 2.56 0.99
C VAL A 176 3.84 3.36 -0.23
N ALA A 177 4.74 4.05 -0.94
CA ALA A 177 4.35 4.88 -2.08
C ALA A 177 5.41 5.02 -3.18
N GLY A 178 6.69 5.17 -2.83
CA GLY A 178 7.77 5.30 -3.82
C GLY A 178 7.86 4.09 -4.76
N CYS A 179 7.79 2.87 -4.23
CA CYS A 179 7.85 1.64 -5.03
C CYS A 179 6.70 1.54 -6.06
N VAL A 180 5.57 2.19 -5.80
CA VAL A 180 4.44 2.26 -6.73
C VAL A 180 4.84 3.02 -7.99
N GLY A 181 5.64 4.08 -7.89
CA GLY A 181 6.12 4.82 -9.05
C GLY A 181 7.00 3.98 -9.99
N GLU A 182 7.86 3.13 -9.43
CA GLU A 182 8.65 2.16 -10.20
C GLU A 182 7.75 1.12 -10.87
N PHE A 183 6.79 0.54 -10.14
CA PHE A 183 5.81 -0.39 -10.69
C PHE A 183 5.05 0.20 -11.88
N TRP A 184 4.52 1.42 -11.71
CA TRP A 184 3.81 2.12 -12.79
C TRP A 184 4.70 2.35 -13.99
N THR A 185 5.95 2.75 -13.78
CA THR A 185 6.91 2.98 -14.87
C THR A 185 7.19 1.70 -15.64
N ASN A 186 7.52 0.61 -14.93
CA ASN A 186 7.86 -0.67 -15.54
C ASN A 186 6.69 -1.25 -16.35
N VAL A 187 5.49 -1.28 -15.76
CA VAL A 187 4.28 -1.80 -16.44
C VAL A 187 3.91 -0.89 -17.61
N THR A 188 4.00 0.43 -17.45
CA THR A 188 3.68 1.37 -18.55
C THR A 188 4.64 1.22 -19.72
N ALA A 189 5.95 1.16 -19.46
CA ALA A 189 6.96 0.97 -20.50
C ALA A 189 6.83 -0.39 -21.22
N ALA A 190 6.40 -1.44 -20.51
CA ALA A 190 6.21 -2.77 -21.08
C ALA A 190 5.01 -2.83 -22.06
N HIS A 191 3.92 -2.13 -21.75
CA HIS A 191 2.68 -2.21 -22.53
C HIS A 191 2.49 -1.06 -23.54
N GLU A 192 3.28 0.01 -23.47
CA GLU A 192 3.17 1.16 -24.38
C GLU A 192 4.30 1.22 -25.41
N PRO A 193 4.06 0.83 -26.68
CA PRO A 193 5.09 0.81 -27.71
C PRO A 193 5.73 2.17 -27.99
N SER A 194 5.02 3.27 -27.72
CA SER A 194 5.53 4.64 -27.87
C SER A 194 6.66 4.96 -26.89
N LEU A 195 6.78 4.22 -25.79
CA LEU A 195 7.74 4.46 -24.71
C LEU A 195 8.98 3.57 -24.80
N LYS A 196 9.12 2.75 -25.85
CA LYS A 196 10.26 1.82 -26.05
C LYS A 196 11.65 2.45 -25.97
N LYS A 197 11.75 3.76 -26.17
CA LYS A 197 13.02 4.52 -26.13
C LYS A 197 13.27 5.24 -24.81
N TRP A 198 12.34 5.15 -23.86
CA TRP A 198 12.53 5.76 -22.54
C TRP A 198 13.67 5.08 -21.79
N ASP A 199 14.41 5.89 -21.05
CA ASP A 199 15.29 5.39 -20.01
C ASP A 199 14.42 4.97 -18.81
N VAL A 200 14.03 3.69 -18.79
CA VAL A 200 13.14 3.14 -17.77
C VAL A 200 13.74 3.29 -16.38
N ALA A 201 15.06 3.16 -16.23
CA ALA A 201 15.72 3.31 -14.93
C ALA A 201 15.58 4.74 -14.40
N LYS A 202 15.86 5.74 -15.25
CA LYS A 202 15.66 7.15 -14.90
C LYS A 202 14.18 7.45 -14.59
N MET A 203 13.26 6.97 -15.42
CA MET A 203 11.83 7.21 -15.20
C MET A 203 11.33 6.56 -13.90
N SER A 204 11.86 5.38 -13.54
CA SER A 204 11.53 4.72 -12.28
C SER A 204 12.05 5.51 -11.08
N GLU A 205 13.25 6.10 -11.16
CA GLU A 205 13.77 7.00 -10.13
C GLU A 205 12.84 8.22 -9.93
N LEU A 206 12.40 8.85 -11.04
CA LEU A 206 11.45 9.96 -10.99
C LEU A 206 10.09 9.52 -10.41
N GLY A 207 9.60 8.35 -10.81
CA GLY A 207 8.39 7.75 -10.25
C GLY A 207 8.50 7.52 -8.74
N VAL A 208 9.65 7.03 -8.26
CA VAL A 208 9.92 6.87 -6.82
C VAL A 208 9.84 8.21 -6.10
N ARG A 209 10.46 9.26 -6.65
CA ARG A 209 10.41 10.61 -6.08
C ARG A 209 8.97 11.12 -6.03
N PHE A 210 8.21 10.98 -7.11
CA PHE A 210 6.81 11.39 -7.14
C PHE A 210 5.95 10.66 -6.07
N GLY A 211 6.11 9.34 -5.95
CA GLY A 211 5.43 8.54 -4.92
C GLY A 211 5.80 9.00 -3.50
N LYS A 212 7.08 9.22 -3.23
CA LYS A 212 7.55 9.77 -1.93
C LYS A 212 6.97 11.15 -1.64
N ALA A 213 6.87 12.03 -2.63
CA ALA A 213 6.29 13.37 -2.47
C ALA A 213 4.82 13.31 -2.04
N LEU A 214 4.03 12.45 -2.69
CA LEU A 214 2.62 12.23 -2.32
C LEU A 214 2.49 11.70 -0.89
N GLN A 215 3.35 10.76 -0.49
CA GLN A 215 3.30 10.20 0.86
C GLN A 215 3.77 11.18 1.93
N LEU A 216 4.86 11.93 1.69
CA LEU A 216 5.30 12.98 2.60
C LEU A 216 4.22 14.05 2.78
N THR A 217 3.47 14.37 1.72
CA THR A 217 2.32 15.28 1.81
C THR A 217 1.26 14.73 2.76
N ASN A 218 0.94 13.43 2.70
CA ASN A 218 0.01 12.80 3.63
C ASN A 218 0.57 12.83 5.07
N VAL A 219 1.82 12.43 5.26
CA VAL A 219 2.50 12.45 6.57
C VAL A 219 2.45 13.84 7.21
N LEU A 220 2.76 14.88 6.45
CA LEU A 220 2.80 16.26 6.97
C LEU A 220 1.41 16.85 7.21
N ARG A 221 0.43 16.52 6.37
CA ARG A 221 -0.95 16.98 6.51
C ARG A 221 -1.66 16.32 7.69
N ASP A 222 -1.42 15.02 7.89
CA ASP A 222 -2.21 14.19 8.79
C ASP A 222 -1.59 14.05 10.19
N ILE A 223 -0.48 14.74 10.50
CA ILE A 223 0.19 14.75 11.82
C ILE A 223 -0.81 14.78 12.99
N PRO A 224 -1.79 15.72 13.07
CA PRO A 224 -2.68 15.76 14.23
C PRO A 224 -3.57 14.52 14.36
N ARG A 225 -3.92 13.86 13.24
CA ARG A 225 -4.70 12.63 13.24
C ARG A 225 -3.83 11.45 13.65
N ASP A 226 -2.63 11.36 13.10
CA ASP A 226 -1.70 10.26 13.34
C ASP A 226 -1.24 10.23 14.80
N LEU A 227 -0.90 11.39 15.37
CA LEU A 227 -0.50 11.49 16.78
C LEU A 227 -1.60 11.01 17.72
N ARG A 228 -2.88 11.35 17.43
CA ARG A 228 -4.02 10.85 18.22
C ARG A 228 -4.22 9.34 18.09
N GLY A 229 -3.74 8.75 17.00
CA GLY A 229 -3.72 7.32 16.77
C GLY A 229 -2.46 6.62 17.29
N GLY A 230 -1.60 7.32 18.02
CA GLY A 230 -0.36 6.78 18.58
C GLY A 230 0.81 6.71 17.60
N ARG A 231 0.72 7.38 16.45
CA ARG A 231 1.73 7.33 15.38
C ARG A 231 2.38 8.70 15.16
N CYS A 232 3.70 8.76 15.20
CA CYS A 232 4.47 9.91 14.77
C CYS A 232 5.46 9.48 13.67
N TYR A 233 5.20 9.85 12.42
CA TYR A 233 6.14 9.52 11.34
C TYR A 233 7.35 10.46 11.30
N LEU A 234 7.35 11.57 12.05
CA LEU A 234 8.51 12.45 12.10
C LEU A 234 9.66 11.81 12.89
N PRO A 235 10.93 12.04 12.49
CA PRO A 235 12.07 11.44 13.15
C PRO A 235 12.27 11.92 14.59
N ALA A 236 12.43 10.99 15.52
CA ALA A 236 12.64 11.25 16.94
C ALA A 236 13.94 12.01 17.21
N ASP A 237 15.01 11.72 16.47
CA ASP A 237 16.29 12.40 16.56
C ASP A 237 16.20 13.88 16.14
N GLU A 238 15.48 14.18 15.07
CA GLU A 238 15.22 15.54 14.59
C GLU A 238 14.31 16.32 15.55
N LEU A 239 13.27 15.66 16.09
CA LEU A 239 12.42 16.24 17.13
C LEU A 239 13.25 16.58 18.38
N ALA A 240 14.08 15.65 18.86
CA ALA A 240 14.94 15.86 20.01
C ALA A 240 15.95 16.99 19.79
N ALA A 241 16.51 17.11 18.58
CA ALA A 241 17.39 18.23 18.21
C ALA A 241 16.68 19.59 18.28
N ALA A 242 15.37 19.63 18.02
CA ALA A 242 14.51 20.81 18.22
C ALA A 242 14.01 20.96 19.67
N GLY A 243 14.41 20.07 20.59
CA GLY A 243 13.98 20.04 21.99
C GLY A 243 12.55 19.55 22.19
N LEU A 244 12.05 18.70 21.30
CA LEU A 244 10.70 18.15 21.30
C LEU A 244 10.71 16.62 21.44
N ALA A 245 9.70 16.09 22.11
CA ALA A 245 9.22 14.73 21.95
C ALA A 245 8.02 14.70 20.98
N ALA A 246 7.56 13.51 20.59
CA ALA A 246 6.42 13.38 19.69
C ALA A 246 5.12 13.96 20.29
N GLU A 247 4.95 13.82 21.61
CA GLU A 247 3.81 14.31 22.37
C GLU A 247 3.72 15.84 22.34
N ASP A 248 4.86 16.52 22.29
CA ASP A 248 4.95 17.98 22.29
C ASP A 248 4.31 18.60 21.04
N LEU A 249 4.20 17.84 19.94
CA LEU A 249 3.55 18.28 18.70
C LEU A 249 2.05 18.50 18.83
N LEU A 250 1.43 18.00 19.91
CA LEU A 250 0.00 18.23 20.21
C LEU A 250 -0.25 19.58 20.90
N ASP A 251 0.79 20.24 21.42
CA ASP A 251 0.68 21.54 22.08
C ASP A 251 1.00 22.68 21.10
N PRO A 252 0.03 23.57 20.80
CA PRO A 252 0.26 24.74 19.95
C PRO A 252 1.39 25.66 20.41
N ALA A 253 1.73 25.67 21.69
CA ALA A 253 2.86 26.46 22.21
C ALA A 253 4.20 26.04 21.59
N ASN A 254 4.29 24.83 21.03
CA ASN A 254 5.49 24.28 20.42
C ASN A 254 5.63 24.56 18.92
N GLU A 255 4.70 25.30 18.30
CA GLU A 255 4.69 25.55 16.84
C GLU A 255 6.06 26.03 16.33
N GLY A 256 6.66 27.01 17.00
CA GLY A 256 7.95 27.57 16.57
C GLY A 256 9.10 26.55 16.53
N ARG A 257 9.11 25.59 17.46
CA ARG A 257 10.09 24.49 17.49
C ARG A 257 9.72 23.40 16.48
N ALA A 258 8.44 23.05 16.38
CA ALA A 258 7.95 22.04 15.44
C ALA A 258 8.28 22.42 13.98
N ARG A 259 8.17 23.71 13.64
CA ARG A 259 8.54 24.24 12.31
C ARG A 259 9.98 23.94 11.91
N GLN A 260 10.91 23.78 12.87
CA GLN A 260 12.31 23.46 12.58
C GLN A 260 12.46 22.05 12.00
N VAL A 261 11.52 21.15 12.31
CA VAL A 261 11.47 19.78 11.75
C VAL A 261 10.55 19.73 10.53
N LEU A 262 9.38 20.38 10.57
CA LEU A 262 8.39 20.32 9.50
C LEU A 262 8.88 20.97 8.19
N ILE A 263 9.53 22.14 8.26
CA ILE A 263 9.94 22.87 7.06
C ILE A 263 10.96 22.10 6.21
N PRO A 264 12.01 21.47 6.79
CA PRO A 264 12.87 20.56 6.05
C PRO A 264 12.11 19.48 5.28
N TRP A 265 11.17 18.77 5.93
CA TRP A 265 10.38 17.73 5.25
C TRP A 265 9.43 18.28 4.19
N MET A 266 8.87 19.48 4.38
CA MET A 266 8.11 20.17 3.34
C MET A 266 8.99 20.48 2.12
N ARG A 267 10.23 20.94 2.33
CA ARG A 267 11.20 21.18 1.25
C ARG A 267 11.61 19.89 0.55
N THR A 268 11.80 18.80 1.29
CA THR A 268 12.05 17.47 0.72
C THR A 268 10.90 17.04 -0.19
N ALA A 269 9.64 17.16 0.27
CA ALA A 269 8.47 16.84 -0.52
C ALA A 269 8.38 17.70 -1.81
N LEU A 270 8.62 19.01 -1.70
CA LEU A 270 8.67 19.92 -2.86
C LEU A 270 9.77 19.54 -3.84
N GLY A 271 10.99 19.30 -3.37
CA GLY A 271 12.11 18.89 -4.22
C GLY A 271 11.87 17.54 -4.91
N HIS A 272 11.06 16.65 -4.34
CA HIS A 272 10.61 15.44 -5.02
C HIS A 272 9.59 15.72 -6.14
N PHE A 273 8.66 16.66 -5.94
CA PHE A 273 7.73 17.09 -6.99
C PHE A 273 8.46 17.78 -8.15
N GLU A 274 9.34 18.74 -7.85
CA GLU A 274 10.11 19.49 -8.84
C GLU A 274 10.91 18.55 -9.75
N ALA A 275 11.55 17.53 -9.17
CA ALA A 275 12.28 16.55 -9.96
C ALA A 275 11.41 15.69 -10.87
N ALA A 276 10.15 15.44 -10.49
CA ALA A 276 9.23 14.67 -11.31
C ALA A 276 8.61 15.50 -12.46
N GLU A 277 8.84 16.82 -12.49
CA GLU A 277 8.43 17.69 -13.60
C GLU A 277 9.47 17.76 -14.75
N GLU A 278 10.75 17.45 -14.47
CA GLU A 278 11.87 17.49 -15.42
C GLU A 278 12.03 16.22 -16.27
#